data_AF-A0A349PK64-F1
#
_entry.id   AF-A0A349PK64-F1
#
_cell.length_a   1.000
_cell.length_b   1.000
_cell.length_c   1.000
_cell.angle_alpha   90.00
_cell.angle_beta   90.00
_cell.angle_gamma   90.00
#
_symmetry.space_group_name_H-M   'P 1'
#
loop_
_entity.id
_entity.type
_entity.pdbx_description
1 polymer ?
#
loop_
_entity_poly.entity_id
_entity_poly.type
_entity_poly.pdbx_seq_one_letter_code
_entity_poly.pdbx_strand_id
1 'polypeptide(L)' 'GTLDGSYLLGFSESENGIHWRRKDELIGINLSEVEKEWDSKSICYLSLLSYKEKIYAFYNGNDMGKTGFGYAELEGDF' A
#
# COMPACT_ATOMS: atom_id res chain seq x y z
N GLY A 1 -0.11 -8.36 8.05
CA GLY A 1 -0.02 -9.73 7.54
C GLY A 1 -1.22 -10.53 8.00
N THR A 2 -1.71 -11.40 7.15
CA THR A 2 -2.84 -12.32 7.40
C THR A 2 -2.32 -13.71 7.82
N LEU A 3 -3.22 -14.59 8.26
CA LEU A 3 -2.86 -15.95 8.70
C LEU A 3 -2.42 -16.87 7.55
N ASP A 4 -2.79 -16.54 6.31
CA ASP A 4 -2.34 -17.26 5.11
C ASP A 4 -0.99 -16.76 4.59
N GLY A 5 -0.33 -15.85 5.31
CA GLY A 5 0.97 -15.28 4.94
C GLY A 5 0.89 -14.17 3.91
N SER A 6 -0.31 -13.77 3.46
CA SER A 6 -0.46 -12.59 2.60
C SER A 6 -0.32 -11.28 3.39
N TYR A 7 -0.07 -10.21 2.66
CA TYR A 7 0.05 -8.87 3.23
C TYR A 7 -0.76 -7.91 2.36
N LEU A 8 -1.79 -7.33 2.97
CA LEU A 8 -2.59 -6.27 2.38
C LEU A 8 -2.35 -4.99 3.14
N LEU A 9 -2.39 -3.86 2.42
CA LEU A 9 -2.34 -2.55 3.03
C LEU A 9 -3.58 -2.33 3.90
N GLY A 10 -3.38 -1.66 5.04
CA GLY A 10 -4.44 -1.15 5.89
C GLY A 10 -4.12 0.29 6.25
N PHE A 11 -5.15 1.13 6.38
CA PHE A 11 -4.98 2.53 6.78
C PHE A 11 -5.71 2.77 8.07
N SER A 12 -5.06 3.47 8.98
CA SER A 12 -5.62 3.86 10.26
C SER A 12 -5.05 5.21 10.66
N GLU A 13 -5.89 6.04 11.26
CA GLU A 13 -5.49 7.33 11.80
C GLU A 13 -5.67 7.34 13.32
N SER A 14 -4.87 8.16 13.98
CA SER A 14 -5.00 8.43 15.41
C SER A 14 -4.51 9.83 15.73
N GLU A 15 -5.26 10.55 16.54
CA GLU A 15 -4.86 11.87 17.04
C GLU A 15 -3.93 11.78 18.26
N ASN A 16 -3.89 10.64 18.94
CA ASN A 16 -3.17 10.47 20.22
C ASN A 16 -2.23 9.25 20.24
N GLY A 17 -2.15 8.48 19.15
CA GLY A 17 -1.33 7.28 19.04
C GLY A 17 -1.83 6.07 19.84
N ILE A 18 -2.91 6.21 20.63
CA ILE A 18 -3.48 5.17 21.49
C ILE A 18 -4.75 4.60 20.88
N HIS A 19 -5.66 5.47 20.44
CA HIS A 19 -6.93 5.09 19.85
C HIS A 19 -6.86 5.25 18.34
N TRP A 20 -7.02 4.14 17.62
CA TRP A 20 -6.90 4.10 16.17
C TRP A 20 -8.26 3.88 15.52
N ARG A 21 -8.57 4.69 14.51
CA ARG A 21 -9.73 4.48 13.64
C ARG A 21 -9.24 3.92 12.31
N ARG A 22 -9.69 2.71 12.00
CA ARG A 22 -9.41 2.05 10.72
C ARG A 22 -10.25 2.69 9.60
N LYS A 23 -9.62 2.92 8.45
CA LYS A 23 -10.16 3.62 7.28
C LYS A 23 -9.62 3.00 5.99
N ASP A 24 -9.71 1.69 5.86
CA ASP A 24 -9.14 0.95 4.73
C ASP A 24 -9.73 1.37 3.37
N GLU A 25 -10.97 1.87 3.39
CA GLU A 25 -11.66 2.40 2.21
C GLU A 25 -10.94 3.58 1.55
N LEU A 26 -10.00 4.23 2.25
CA LEU A 26 -9.24 5.38 1.76
C LEU A 26 -7.90 5.02 1.13
N ILE A 27 -7.48 3.75 1.14
CA ILE A 27 -6.14 3.36 0.66
C ILE A 27 -5.92 3.63 -0.83
N GLY A 28 -6.95 3.46 -1.66
CA GLY A 28 -6.89 3.74 -3.10
C GLY A 28 -6.00 2.80 -3.93
N ILE A 29 -5.21 1.92 -3.32
CA ILE A 29 -4.31 0.96 -3.98
C ILE A 29 -4.76 -0.47 -3.65
N ASN A 30 -4.96 -1.29 -4.69
CA ASN A 30 -5.39 -2.69 -4.58
C ASN A 30 -4.41 -3.64 -5.28
N LEU A 31 -4.57 -4.94 -5.03
CA LEU A 31 -3.87 -5.99 -5.78
C LEU A 31 -4.18 -5.86 -7.28
N SER A 32 -3.22 -6.24 -8.11
CA SER A 32 -3.48 -6.40 -9.54
C SER A 32 -4.59 -7.43 -9.78
N GLU A 33 -5.53 -7.08 -10.67
CA GLU A 33 -6.61 -7.97 -11.10
C GLU A 33 -6.12 -9.10 -12.01
N VAL A 34 -4.93 -8.95 -12.59
CA VAL A 34 -4.33 -9.95 -13.47
C VAL A 34 -3.62 -11.00 -12.63
N GLU A 35 -4.14 -12.24 -12.68
CA GLU A 35 -3.51 -13.35 -11.99
C GLU A 35 -2.06 -13.54 -12.41
N LYS A 36 -1.20 -13.86 -11.43
CA LYS A 36 0.24 -14.10 -11.59
C LYS A 36 1.08 -12.85 -11.89
N GLU A 37 0.49 -11.65 -11.87
CA GLU A 37 1.26 -10.42 -11.77
C GLU A 37 2.06 -10.36 -10.47
N TRP A 38 3.12 -9.56 -10.50
CA TRP A 38 4.13 -9.47 -9.44
C TRP A 38 3.58 -8.98 -8.09
N ASP A 39 2.41 -8.35 -8.07
CA ASP A 39 1.70 -7.80 -6.92
C ASP A 39 0.27 -8.36 -6.74
N SER A 40 -0.11 -9.41 -7.49
CA SER A 40 -1.47 -9.98 -7.50
C SER A 40 -1.90 -10.69 -6.19
N LYS A 41 -1.01 -10.89 -5.21
CA LYS A 41 -1.29 -11.58 -3.94
C LYS A 41 -0.98 -10.74 -2.71
N SER A 42 -0.05 -9.81 -2.79
CA SER A 42 0.35 -8.99 -1.66
C SER A 42 0.94 -7.66 -2.11
N ILE A 43 0.66 -6.63 -1.31
CA ILE A 43 1.26 -5.31 -1.39
C ILE A 43 1.73 -4.95 0.01
N CYS A 44 3.04 -4.76 0.18
CA CYS A 44 3.67 -4.62 1.49
C CYS A 44 4.72 -3.52 1.53
N TYR A 45 5.09 -3.12 2.75
CA TYR A 45 6.16 -2.16 3.03
C TYR A 45 6.01 -0.82 2.30
N LEU A 46 4.79 -0.26 2.31
CA LEU A 46 4.48 1.03 1.71
C LEU A 46 5.41 2.12 2.25
N SER A 47 6.01 2.90 1.37
CA SER A 47 6.80 4.09 1.69
C SER A 47 6.30 5.27 0.87
N LEU A 48 5.88 6.33 1.56
CA LEU A 48 5.51 7.58 0.90
C LEU A 48 6.76 8.43 0.60
N LEU A 49 6.79 9.02 -0.58
CA LEU A 49 7.82 9.95 -1.02
C LEU A 49 7.16 11.19 -1.60
N SER A 50 7.41 12.34 -1.00
CA SER A 50 7.07 13.63 -1.59
C SER A 50 8.25 14.14 -2.41
N TYR A 51 8.01 14.42 -3.70
CA TYR A 51 9.02 15.00 -4.58
C TYR A 51 8.37 16.04 -5.49
N LYS A 52 8.85 17.29 -5.39
CA LYS A 52 8.20 18.47 -5.98
C LYS A 52 6.74 18.56 -5.51
N GLU A 53 5.81 18.78 -6.42
CA GLU A 53 4.37 18.90 -6.15
C GLU A 53 3.65 17.54 -6.25
N LYS A 54 4.38 16.42 -6.11
CA LYS A 54 3.84 15.07 -6.27
C LYS A 54 4.12 14.21 -5.04
N ILE A 55 3.17 13.33 -4.75
CA ILE A 55 3.32 12.28 -3.75
C ILE A 55 3.29 10.93 -4.42
N TYR A 56 4.29 10.12 -4.11
CA TYR A 56 4.44 8.76 -4.58
C TYR A 56 4.31 7.79 -3.40
N ALA A 57 3.72 6.63 -3.65
CA ALA A 57 3.66 5.53 -2.72
C ALA A 57 4.40 4.34 -3.32
N PHE A 58 5.63 4.08 -2.86
CA PHE A 58 6.41 2.92 -3.25
C PHE A 58 5.99 1.71 -2.43
N TYR A 59 5.90 0.53 -3.05
CA TYR A 59 5.50 -0.69 -2.38
C TYR A 59 6.12 -1.94 -2.99
N ASN A 60 6.30 -2.97 -2.18
CA ASN A 60 6.74 -4.29 -2.61
C ASN A 60 5.54 -5.17 -2.96
N GLY A 61 5.69 -6.00 -4.00
CA GLY A 61 4.68 -6.97 -4.40
C GLY A 61 4.76 -8.27 -3.61
N ASN A 62 4.41 -9.37 -4.28
CA ASN A 62 4.38 -10.73 -3.75
C ASN A 62 5.71 -11.14 -3.09
N ASP A 63 5.63 -12.04 -2.10
CA ASP A 63 6.79 -12.63 -1.42
C ASP A 63 7.80 -11.56 -0.93
N MET A 64 7.27 -10.51 -0.28
CA MET A 64 8.06 -9.40 0.27
C MET A 64 8.87 -8.62 -0.79
N GLY A 65 8.44 -8.63 -2.04
CA GLY A 65 9.11 -7.95 -3.15
C GLY A 65 10.14 -8.81 -3.88
N LYS A 66 10.10 -10.14 -3.73
CA LYS A 66 11.01 -11.08 -4.40
C LYS A 66 11.09 -10.87 -5.92
N THR A 67 9.96 -10.55 -6.54
CA THR A 67 9.86 -10.33 -8.00
C THR A 67 9.92 -8.87 -8.41
N GLY A 68 9.77 -7.93 -7.47
CA GLY A 68 9.81 -6.50 -7.77
C GLY A 68 9.05 -5.62 -6.78
N PHE A 69 9.12 -4.33 -7.07
CA PHE A 69 8.41 -3.26 -6.39
C PHE A 69 7.85 -2.29 -7.44
N GLY A 70 6.86 -1.50 -7.05
CA GLY A 70 6.22 -0.52 -7.90
C GLY A 70 5.94 0.78 -7.15
N TYR A 71 5.25 1.70 -7.82
CA TYR A 71 4.78 2.93 -7.20
C TYR A 71 3.39 3.30 -7.69
N ALA A 72 2.63 3.98 -6.84
CA ALA A 72 1.44 4.74 -7.21
C ALA A 72 1.75 6.24 -7.07
N GLU A 73 1.17 7.06 -7.94
CA GLU A 73 1.18 8.52 -7.81
C GLU A 73 -0.19 8.94 -7.26
N LEU A 74 -0.21 9.85 -6.30
CA LEU A 74 -1.45 10.45 -5.83
C LEU A 74 -1.97 11.42 -6.91
N GLU A 75 -3.20 11.20 -7.39
CA GLU A 75 -3.88 12.11 -8.30
C GLU A 75 -4.82 13.05 -7.53
N GLY A 76 -4.72 14.36 -7.80
CA GLY A 76 -5.52 15.41 -7.16
C GLY A 76 -4.73 16.29 -6.17
N ASP A 77 -5.36 17.39 -5.75
CA ASP A 77 -4.80 18.34 -4.77
C ASP A 77 -5.26 18.02 -3.33
N PHE A 78 -4.45 18.42 -2.34
CA PHE A 78 -4.75 18.31 -0.89
C PHE A 78 -5.67 19.42 -0.37
#